data_AF-A1CIZ1-F1
#
_entry.id   AF-A1CIZ1-F1
#
_cell.length_a   1.000
_cell.length_b   1.000
_cell.length_c   1.000
_cell.angle_alpha   90.00
_cell.angle_beta   90.00
_cell.angle_gamma   90.00
#
_symmetry.space_group_name_H-M   'P 1'
#
loop_
_entity.id
_entity.type
_entity.pdbx_description
1 polymer ?
#
loop_
_entity_poly.entity_id
_entity_poly.type
_entity_poly.pdbx_seq_one_letter_code
_entity_poly.pdbx_strand_id
1 'polypeptide(L)'
;MNVSISAQLGLPATVHLDQGLVELISSRPPWLPFTLFSQLQIARHALSIGTIPASGSLSTLGSFFEIELRIVEEQSTAFWSPTDRIIFLGTKLMLYICTREATSSWWLINGYLTATSIVQVAASGDFPWAYAPLRIHKIVLNAVCLLLLLKCTRYRHPISTDTFALNNLICRGRELLSQLPTSSGDFISRVLMVVDLLSDVSGRPRSENDLEKLLVIKTRMGANIALSAAKFAREESMRMQEGIGNQTLLNPSELAGMEDLDMLLDMDWGLE
;
A
#
# COMPACT_ATOMS: atom_id res chain seq x y z
N MET A 1 19.03 11.34 8.80
CA MET A 1 18.92 10.93 10.22
C MET A 1 18.40 9.50 10.19
N ASN A 2 19.25 8.50 10.47
CA ASN A 2 18.97 7.07 10.24
C ASN A 2 17.95 6.54 11.25
N VAL A 3 16.66 6.69 10.94
CA VAL A 3 15.61 5.89 11.57
C VAL A 3 15.69 4.52 10.92
N SER A 4 16.26 3.54 11.62
CA SER A 4 16.53 2.23 11.05
C SER A 4 15.24 1.58 10.54
N ILE A 5 15.35 0.92 9.39
CA ILE A 5 14.31 0.10 8.73
C ILE A 5 13.68 -0.90 9.73
N SER A 6 14.41 -1.26 10.78
CA SER A 6 14.01 -2.11 11.90
C SER A 6 12.92 -1.51 12.80
N ALA A 7 12.90 -0.18 12.99
CA ALA A 7 11.91 0.51 13.80
C ALA A 7 10.47 0.33 13.26
N GLN A 8 10.34 0.15 11.95
CA GLN A 8 9.05 0.02 11.28
C GLN A 8 8.41 -1.36 11.48
N LEU A 9 9.18 -2.36 11.93
CA LEU A 9 8.74 -3.74 12.16
C LEU A 9 8.35 -3.97 13.64
N GLY A 10 8.22 -2.91 14.44
CA GLY A 10 7.95 -3.01 15.88
C GLY A 10 9.18 -3.35 16.71
N LEU A 11 10.37 -3.37 16.11
CA LEU A 11 11.63 -3.57 16.83
C LEU A 11 12.23 -2.24 17.26
N PRO A 12 12.96 -2.18 18.38
CA PRO A 12 13.74 -1.01 18.73
C PRO A 12 14.70 -0.66 17.58
N ALA A 13 14.89 0.63 17.30
CA ALA A 13 15.76 1.09 16.20
C ALA A 13 17.22 0.59 16.33
N THR A 14 17.61 0.10 17.51
CA THR A 14 18.91 -0.49 17.82
C THR A 14 19.08 -1.95 17.39
N VAL A 15 17.99 -2.66 17.07
CA VAL A 15 18.04 -4.08 16.70
C VAL A 15 18.07 -4.21 15.18
N HIS A 16 19.23 -4.53 14.62
CA HIS A 16 19.29 -4.98 13.22
C HIS A 16 18.82 -6.43 13.16
N LEU A 17 17.82 -6.71 12.32
CA LEU A 17 17.43 -8.08 11.98
C LEU A 17 18.51 -8.66 11.07
N ASP A 18 19.51 -9.32 11.67
CA ASP A 18 20.39 -10.19 10.91
C ASP A 18 19.73 -11.57 10.67
N GLN A 19 20.25 -12.30 9.69
CA GLN A 19 19.74 -13.61 9.30
C GLN A 19 19.79 -14.62 10.47
N GLY A 20 20.77 -14.51 11.37
CA GLY A 20 20.93 -15.40 12.52
C GLY A 20 19.85 -15.16 13.59
N LEU A 21 19.48 -13.90 13.82
CA LEU A 21 18.42 -13.48 14.73
C LEU A 21 17.06 -13.94 14.19
N VAL A 22 16.84 -13.82 12.89
CA VAL A 22 15.66 -14.35 12.19
C VAL A 22 15.55 -15.88 12.35
N GLU A 23 16.64 -16.62 12.17
CA GLU A 23 16.66 -18.08 12.34
C GLU A 23 16.46 -18.50 13.80
N LEU A 24 17.07 -17.79 14.75
CA LEU A 24 16.89 -18.02 16.18
C LEU A 24 15.42 -17.81 16.60
N ILE A 25 14.79 -16.72 16.11
CA ILE A 25 13.37 -16.43 16.36
C ILE A 25 12.48 -17.51 15.72
N SER A 26 12.87 -18.04 14.56
CA SER A 26 12.09 -19.06 13.84
C SER A 26 11.88 -20.35 14.65
N SER A 27 12.76 -20.63 15.62
CA SER A 27 12.60 -21.75 16.55
C SER A 27 11.54 -21.54 17.64
N ARG A 28 10.93 -20.34 17.70
CA ARG A 28 9.98 -19.88 18.73
C ARG A 28 10.45 -20.28 20.14
N PRO A 29 11.47 -19.60 20.69
CA PRO A 29 11.94 -19.91 22.03
C PRO A 29 10.81 -19.71 23.06
N PRO A 30 10.79 -20.49 24.15
CA PRO A 30 9.65 -20.52 25.08
C PRO A 30 9.42 -19.19 25.83
N TRP A 31 10.42 -18.32 25.88
CA TRP A 31 10.34 -16.99 26.47
C TRP A 31 9.73 -15.94 25.55
N LEU A 32 9.58 -16.20 24.25
CA LEU A 32 9.10 -15.23 23.27
C LEU A 32 7.57 -15.21 23.22
N PRO A 33 6.91 -14.07 23.55
CA PRO A 33 5.47 -13.93 23.43
C PRO A 33 4.98 -14.22 22.01
N PHE A 34 3.81 -14.85 21.91
CA PHE A 34 3.23 -15.24 20.61
C PHE A 34 3.03 -14.05 19.68
N THR A 35 2.56 -12.93 20.21
CA THR A 35 2.34 -11.69 19.44
C THR A 35 3.64 -11.16 18.84
N LEU A 36 4.74 -11.13 19.61
CA LEU A 36 6.03 -10.69 19.10
C LEU A 36 6.58 -11.65 18.06
N PHE A 37 6.44 -12.97 18.29
CA PHE A 37 6.81 -13.98 17.32
C PHE A 37 6.06 -13.79 15.98
N SER A 38 4.75 -13.57 16.01
CA SER A 38 3.97 -13.38 14.79
C SER A 38 4.32 -12.09 14.06
N GLN A 39 4.51 -10.97 14.78
CA GLN A 39 5.00 -9.71 14.21
C GLN A 39 6.37 -9.86 13.53
N LEU A 40 7.29 -10.60 14.15
CA LEU A 40 8.61 -10.92 13.61
C LEU A 40 8.53 -11.77 12.33
N GLN A 41 7.62 -12.75 12.27
CA GLN A 41 7.40 -13.53 11.05
C GLN A 41 6.85 -12.66 9.92
N ILE A 42 5.85 -11.81 10.20
CA ILE A 42 5.29 -10.87 9.21
C ILE A 42 6.39 -9.93 8.70
N ALA A 43 7.22 -9.43 9.61
CA ALA A 43 8.34 -8.55 9.32
C ALA A 43 9.39 -9.22 8.42
N ARG A 44 9.76 -10.46 8.72
CA ARG A 44 10.65 -11.29 7.90
C ARG A 44 10.11 -11.43 6.49
N HIS A 45 8.85 -11.83 6.32
CA HIS A 45 8.27 -11.98 4.99
C HIS A 45 8.21 -10.65 4.24
N ALA A 46 7.86 -9.55 4.91
CA ALA A 46 7.89 -8.23 4.29
C ALA A 46 9.29 -7.88 3.76
N LEU A 47 10.35 -8.14 4.54
CA LEU A 47 11.72 -7.94 4.08
C LEU A 47 12.06 -8.83 2.88
N SER A 48 11.78 -10.14 2.97
CA SER A 48 12.07 -11.08 1.88
C SER A 48 11.33 -10.72 0.58
N ILE A 49 10.07 -10.30 0.68
CA ILE A 49 9.28 -9.85 -0.47
C ILE A 49 9.83 -8.53 -1.04
N GLY A 50 10.26 -7.60 -0.18
CA GLY A 50 10.87 -6.34 -0.59
C GLY A 50 12.19 -6.53 -1.36
N THR A 51 12.92 -7.61 -1.09
CA THR A 51 14.18 -7.94 -1.77
C THR A 51 14.01 -8.69 -3.10
N ILE A 52 12.78 -9.02 -3.52
CA ILE A 52 12.57 -9.75 -4.77
C ILE A 52 13.04 -8.90 -5.97
N PRO A 53 14.01 -9.37 -6.77
CA PRO A 53 14.45 -8.65 -7.95
C PRO A 53 13.34 -8.61 -9.00
N ALA A 54 13.07 -7.43 -9.55
CA ALA A 54 12.08 -7.19 -10.61
C ALA A 54 12.37 -7.95 -11.93
N SER A 55 13.53 -8.60 -12.06
CA SER A 55 13.96 -9.29 -13.28
C SER A 55 13.86 -10.82 -13.22
N GLY A 56 13.41 -11.40 -12.10
CA GLY A 56 13.22 -12.85 -11.96
C GLY A 56 11.84 -13.30 -12.46
N SER A 57 11.65 -14.61 -12.70
CA SER A 57 10.31 -15.19 -12.93
C SER A 57 9.46 -15.05 -11.66
N LEU A 58 8.84 -13.88 -11.51
CA LEU A 58 8.09 -13.42 -10.34
C LEU A 58 6.91 -14.34 -9.98
N SER A 59 6.42 -15.15 -10.92
CA SER A 59 5.28 -16.05 -10.73
C SER A 59 5.59 -17.21 -9.78
N THR A 60 6.75 -17.86 -9.92
CA THR A 60 7.13 -19.03 -9.10
C THR A 60 7.48 -18.61 -7.69
N LEU A 61 8.31 -17.56 -7.54
CA LEU A 61 8.70 -17.05 -6.23
C LEU A 61 7.51 -16.40 -5.51
N GLY A 62 6.63 -15.72 -6.25
CA GLY A 62 5.40 -15.16 -5.72
C GLY A 62 4.47 -16.22 -5.12
N SER A 63 4.31 -17.33 -5.82
CA SER A 63 3.48 -18.46 -5.35
C SER A 63 4.05 -19.10 -4.08
N PHE A 64 5.38 -19.18 -3.96
CA PHE A 64 6.04 -19.65 -2.76
C PHE A 64 5.76 -18.75 -1.55
N PHE A 65 5.94 -17.43 -1.69
CA PHE A 65 5.64 -16.48 -0.62
C PHE A 65 4.15 -16.47 -0.24
N GLU A 66 3.24 -16.66 -1.19
CA GLU A 66 1.81 -16.76 -0.90
C GLU A 66 1.49 -17.98 -0.02
N ILE A 67 2.13 -19.12 -0.26
CA ILE A 67 1.99 -20.32 0.58
C ILE A 67 2.53 -20.05 1.99
N GLU A 68 3.72 -19.47 2.10
CA GLU A 68 4.30 -19.15 3.41
C GLU A 68 3.43 -18.17 4.21
N LEU A 69 2.95 -17.10 3.57
CA LEU A 69 2.04 -16.14 4.20
C LEU A 69 0.74 -16.80 4.65
N ARG A 70 0.20 -17.75 3.88
CA ARG A 70 -1.00 -18.52 4.29
C ARG A 70 -0.72 -19.37 5.54
N ILE A 71 0.42 -20.03 5.61
CA ILE A 71 0.82 -20.80 6.80
C ILE A 71 0.91 -19.88 8.03
N VAL A 72 1.51 -18.70 7.88
CA VAL A 72 1.59 -17.70 8.96
C VAL A 72 0.19 -17.22 9.38
N GLU A 73 -0.71 -16.99 8.42
CA GLU A 73 -2.11 -16.63 8.68
C GLU A 73 -2.83 -17.70 9.50
N GLU A 74 -2.76 -18.97 9.07
CA GLU A 74 -3.42 -20.09 9.75
C GLU A 74 -2.91 -20.28 11.18
N GLN A 75 -1.61 -20.12 11.40
CA GLN A 75 -1.01 -20.32 12.71
C GLN A 75 -1.25 -19.16 13.69
N SER A 76 -1.38 -17.94 13.18
CA SER A 76 -1.30 -16.72 14.02
C SER A 76 -2.56 -15.87 14.07
N THR A 77 -3.53 -16.08 13.17
CA THR A 77 -4.72 -15.23 13.06
C THR A 77 -5.49 -15.06 14.36
N ALA A 78 -5.61 -16.13 15.17
CA ALA A 78 -6.36 -16.09 16.43
C ALA A 78 -5.78 -15.12 17.47
N PHE A 79 -4.54 -14.68 17.30
CA PHE A 79 -3.81 -13.85 18.26
C PHE A 79 -3.50 -12.44 17.73
N TRP A 80 -3.98 -12.12 16.53
CA TRP A 80 -3.70 -10.84 15.91
C TRP A 80 -4.63 -9.75 16.42
N SER A 81 -4.03 -8.63 16.82
CA SER A 81 -4.76 -7.38 16.94
C SER A 81 -5.21 -6.88 15.55
N PRO A 82 -6.18 -5.94 15.48
CA PRO A 82 -6.50 -5.28 14.21
C PRO A 82 -5.28 -4.67 13.52
N THR A 83 -4.35 -4.13 14.29
CA THR A 83 -3.07 -3.59 13.80
C THR A 83 -2.22 -4.66 13.14
N ASP A 84 -2.04 -5.81 13.79
CA ASP A 84 -1.27 -6.94 13.23
C ASP A 84 -1.89 -7.46 11.94
N ARG A 85 -3.23 -7.54 11.91
CA ARG A 85 -4.00 -7.91 10.72
C ARG A 85 -3.74 -6.95 9.57
N ILE A 86 -3.75 -5.63 9.80
CA ILE A 86 -3.46 -4.63 8.77
C ILE A 86 -2.02 -4.76 8.28
N ILE A 87 -1.04 -4.94 9.17
CA ILE A 87 0.37 -5.12 8.78
C ILE A 87 0.53 -6.36 7.90
N PHE A 88 -0.04 -7.50 8.32
CA PHE A 88 -0.01 -8.73 7.54
C PHE A 88 -0.64 -8.58 6.17
N LEU A 89 -1.85 -7.99 6.11
CA LEU A 89 -2.51 -7.72 4.84
C LEU A 89 -1.70 -6.74 3.96
N GLY A 90 -1.03 -5.76 4.56
CA GLY A 90 -0.09 -4.88 3.86
C GLY A 90 1.07 -5.64 3.23
N THR A 91 1.61 -6.65 3.91
CA THR A 91 2.64 -7.54 3.36
C THR A 91 2.12 -8.36 2.18
N LYS A 92 0.89 -8.92 2.28
CA LYS A 92 0.23 -9.60 1.15
C LYS A 92 -0.01 -8.65 -0.02
N LEU A 93 -0.46 -7.43 0.25
CA LEU A 93 -0.68 -6.41 -0.76
C LEU A 93 0.62 -6.11 -1.52
N MET A 94 1.74 -5.93 -0.80
CA MET A 94 3.06 -5.75 -1.39
C MET A 94 3.46 -6.92 -2.30
N LEU A 95 3.25 -8.16 -1.85
CA LEU A 95 3.49 -9.35 -2.68
C LEU A 95 2.72 -9.27 -4.00
N TYR A 96 1.42 -8.98 -3.94
CA TYR A 96 0.54 -8.97 -5.12
C TYR A 96 0.86 -7.84 -6.09
N ILE A 97 1.43 -6.74 -5.61
CA ILE A 97 1.92 -5.67 -6.48
C ILE A 97 3.22 -6.10 -7.16
N CYS A 98 4.15 -6.69 -6.41
CA CYS A 98 5.44 -7.14 -6.94
C CYS A 98 5.28 -8.28 -7.96
N THR A 99 4.35 -9.21 -7.75
CA THR A 99 4.14 -10.37 -8.64
C THR A 99 3.31 -10.08 -9.88
N ARG A 100 2.83 -8.84 -10.01
CA ARG A 100 1.85 -8.42 -11.03
C ARG A 100 2.38 -8.39 -12.46
N GLU A 101 3.71 -8.36 -12.65
CA GLU A 101 4.32 -8.52 -13.98
C GLU A 101 4.00 -9.89 -14.59
N ALA A 102 3.67 -10.89 -13.76
CA ALA A 102 3.01 -12.10 -14.23
C ALA A 102 1.53 -11.76 -14.49
N THR A 103 1.17 -11.60 -15.76
CA THR A 103 -0.12 -11.22 -16.37
C THR A 103 -1.37 -12.03 -15.95
N SER A 104 -1.35 -12.73 -14.83
CA SER A 104 -2.47 -13.49 -14.28
C SER A 104 -3.46 -12.58 -13.55
N SER A 105 -4.72 -12.65 -13.97
CA SER A 105 -5.86 -11.97 -13.33
C SER A 105 -6.00 -12.31 -11.84
N TRP A 106 -5.45 -13.45 -11.40
CA TRP A 106 -5.50 -13.93 -10.01
C TRP A 106 -4.80 -12.98 -9.03
N TRP A 107 -3.58 -12.50 -9.34
CA TRP A 107 -2.84 -11.61 -8.44
C TRP A 107 -3.56 -10.27 -8.24
N LEU A 108 -4.20 -9.77 -9.29
CA LEU A 108 -4.96 -8.54 -9.25
C LEU A 108 -6.23 -8.68 -8.40
N ILE A 109 -6.94 -9.81 -8.53
CA ILE A 109 -8.12 -10.13 -7.69
C ILE A 109 -7.70 -10.22 -6.22
N ASN A 110 -6.59 -10.90 -5.91
CA ASN A 110 -6.10 -10.96 -4.52
C ASN A 110 -5.65 -9.61 -3.99
N GLY A 111 -5.00 -8.79 -4.83
CA GLY A 111 -4.68 -7.39 -4.51
C GLY A 111 -5.93 -6.60 -4.14
N TYR A 112 -6.99 -6.71 -4.95
CA TYR A 112 -8.29 -6.08 -4.68
C TYR A 112 -8.94 -6.56 -3.37
N LEU A 113 -9.02 -7.88 -3.17
CA LEU A 113 -9.61 -8.47 -1.96
C LEU A 113 -8.84 -8.07 -0.71
N THR A 114 -7.52 -7.98 -0.81
CA THR A 114 -6.63 -7.59 0.29
C THR A 114 -6.76 -6.12 0.60
N ALA A 115 -6.78 -5.24 -0.41
CA ALA A 115 -7.01 -3.82 -0.21
C ALA A 115 -8.38 -3.55 0.42
N THR A 116 -9.41 -4.27 -0.03
CA THR A 116 -10.75 -4.22 0.58
C THR A 116 -10.71 -4.63 2.05
N SER A 117 -10.05 -5.74 2.37
CA SER A 117 -9.91 -6.23 3.74
C SER A 117 -9.14 -5.24 4.64
N ILE A 118 -8.09 -4.59 4.13
CA ILE A 118 -7.33 -3.57 4.86
C ILE A 118 -8.26 -2.42 5.27
N VAL A 119 -9.01 -1.86 4.31
CA VAL A 119 -9.92 -0.74 4.57
C VAL A 119 -11.03 -1.15 5.54
N GLN A 120 -11.58 -2.36 5.40
CA GLN A 120 -12.60 -2.87 6.31
C GLN A 120 -12.08 -3.02 7.74
N VAL A 121 -10.92 -3.66 7.93
CA VAL A 121 -10.31 -3.85 9.27
C VAL A 121 -9.96 -2.50 9.91
N ALA A 122 -9.46 -1.54 9.13
CA ALA A 122 -9.18 -0.20 9.62
C ALA A 122 -10.47 0.55 10.00
N ALA A 123 -11.54 0.40 9.22
CA ALA A 123 -12.82 1.07 9.46
C ALA A 123 -13.63 0.46 10.61
N SER A 124 -13.47 -0.84 10.87
CA SER A 124 -14.15 -1.53 11.97
C SER A 124 -13.32 -1.59 13.26
N GLY A 125 -12.09 -1.08 13.25
CA GLY A 125 -11.17 -1.24 14.37
C GLY A 125 -11.54 -0.36 15.54
N ASP A 126 -11.69 -0.96 16.73
CA ASP A 126 -11.88 -0.24 18.00
C ASP A 126 -10.58 0.40 18.54
N PHE A 127 -9.60 0.66 17.68
CA PHE A 127 -8.32 1.26 18.07
C PHE A 127 -8.32 2.75 17.71
N PRO A 128 -7.63 3.60 18.49
CA PRO A 128 -7.60 5.03 18.23
C PRO A 128 -6.75 5.31 16.98
N TRP A 129 -7.41 5.37 15.82
CA TRP A 129 -6.81 5.56 14.50
C TRP A 129 -5.81 6.71 14.43
N ALA A 130 -6.12 7.84 15.09
CA ALA A 130 -5.25 9.01 15.15
C ALA A 130 -3.89 8.75 15.83
N TYR A 131 -3.81 7.77 16.74
CA TYR A 131 -2.57 7.37 17.42
C TYR A 131 -1.95 6.09 16.82
N ALA A 132 -2.53 5.55 15.74
CA ALA A 132 -1.96 4.39 15.09
C ALA A 132 -0.57 4.71 14.51
N PRO A 133 0.35 3.74 14.45
CA PRO A 133 1.66 3.96 13.85
C PRO A 133 1.53 4.43 12.40
N LEU A 134 2.39 5.35 11.97
CA LEU A 134 2.39 5.93 10.62
C LEU A 134 2.39 4.86 9.51
N ARG A 135 3.03 3.71 9.75
CA ARG A 135 3.04 2.57 8.82
C ARG A 135 1.63 2.05 8.51
N ILE A 136 0.74 2.03 9.50
CA ILE A 136 -0.66 1.61 9.32
C ILE A 136 -1.38 2.58 8.41
N HIS A 137 -1.21 3.89 8.61
CA HIS A 137 -1.78 4.92 7.73
C HIS A 137 -1.28 4.75 6.29
N LYS A 138 0.03 4.50 6.10
CA LYS A 138 0.63 4.22 4.79
C LYS A 138 0.03 2.97 4.12
N ILE A 139 -0.18 1.88 4.87
CA ILE A 139 -0.78 0.64 4.33
C ILE A 139 -2.22 0.89 3.88
N VAL A 140 -3.02 1.57 4.70
CA VAL A 140 -4.41 1.92 4.34
C VAL A 140 -4.45 2.85 3.14
N LEU A 141 -3.56 3.84 3.09
CA LEU A 141 -3.42 4.70 1.92
C LEU A 141 -3.13 3.91 0.64
N ASN A 142 -2.13 3.03 0.66
CA ASN A 142 -1.80 2.19 -0.50
C ASN A 142 -2.99 1.31 -0.94
N ALA A 143 -3.77 0.80 0.01
CA ALA A 143 -5.00 0.06 -0.27
C ALA A 143 -6.05 0.95 -0.96
N VAL A 144 -6.31 2.16 -0.45
CA VAL A 144 -7.27 3.12 -1.06
C VAL A 144 -6.82 3.53 -2.45
N CYS A 145 -5.55 3.84 -2.64
CA CYS A 145 -4.99 4.17 -3.95
C CYS A 145 -5.11 2.99 -4.93
N LEU A 146 -4.91 1.75 -4.49
CA LEU A 146 -5.09 0.58 -5.35
C LEU A 146 -6.54 0.48 -5.82
N LEU A 147 -7.50 0.62 -4.91
CA LEU A 147 -8.93 0.55 -5.22
C LEU A 147 -9.34 1.65 -6.22
N LEU A 148 -8.82 2.88 -6.03
CA LEU A 148 -9.04 3.99 -6.96
C LEU A 148 -8.45 3.70 -8.34
N LEU A 149 -7.21 3.23 -8.41
CA LEU A 149 -6.58 2.87 -9.68
C LEU A 149 -7.34 1.75 -10.38
N LEU A 150 -7.73 0.70 -9.66
CA LEU A 150 -8.55 -0.39 -10.19
C LEU A 150 -9.88 0.12 -10.75
N LYS A 151 -10.55 1.04 -10.03
CA LYS A 151 -11.79 1.69 -10.49
C LYS A 151 -11.59 2.47 -11.79
N CYS A 152 -10.43 3.09 -11.97
CA CYS A 152 -10.10 3.84 -13.19
C CYS A 152 -9.72 2.93 -14.38
N THR A 153 -9.41 1.65 -14.15
CA THR A 153 -8.86 0.74 -15.17
C THR A 153 -9.90 -0.21 -15.77
N ARG A 154 -9.54 -0.86 -16.89
CA ARG A 154 -10.36 -1.88 -17.58
C ARG A 154 -10.76 -3.07 -16.69
N TYR A 155 -10.04 -3.29 -15.59
CA TYR A 155 -10.33 -4.35 -14.63
C TYR A 155 -11.56 -4.09 -13.74
N ARG A 156 -12.22 -2.93 -13.89
CA ARG A 156 -13.48 -2.59 -13.21
C ARG A 156 -14.56 -3.67 -13.38
N HIS A 157 -14.73 -4.19 -14.59
CA HIS A 157 -15.79 -5.16 -14.90
C HIS A 157 -15.58 -6.56 -14.31
N PRO A 158 -14.38 -7.18 -14.41
CA PRO A 158 -14.16 -8.51 -13.81
C PRO A 158 -13.98 -8.50 -12.29
N ILE A 159 -13.55 -7.40 -11.68
CA ILE A 159 -13.20 -7.35 -10.25
C ILE A 159 -14.37 -6.88 -9.38
N SER A 160 -15.18 -5.93 -9.84
CA SER A 160 -16.33 -5.44 -9.08
C SER A 160 -17.62 -5.61 -9.88
N THR A 161 -18.30 -6.74 -9.66
CA THR A 161 -19.73 -6.87 -10.01
C THR A 161 -20.57 -5.82 -9.28
N ASP A 162 -20.10 -5.35 -8.12
CA ASP A 162 -20.72 -4.31 -7.30
C ASP A 162 -19.88 -3.02 -7.25
N THR A 163 -20.15 -2.11 -8.19
CA THR A 163 -19.53 -0.76 -8.20
C THR A 163 -19.89 0.05 -6.95
N PHE A 164 -21.05 -0.20 -6.34
CA PHE A 164 -21.50 0.52 -5.15
C PHE A 164 -20.67 0.12 -3.92
N ALA A 165 -20.41 -1.17 -3.73
CA ALA A 165 -19.50 -1.65 -2.68
C ALA A 165 -18.10 -1.05 -2.80
N LEU A 166 -17.53 -1.00 -4.00
CA LEU A 166 -16.22 -0.40 -4.24
C LEU A 166 -16.20 1.10 -3.89
N ASN A 167 -17.21 1.86 -4.31
CA ASN A 167 -17.32 3.28 -3.96
C ASN A 167 -17.43 3.49 -2.46
N ASN A 168 -18.25 2.70 -1.76
CA ASN A 168 -18.39 2.80 -0.31
C ASN A 168 -17.07 2.53 0.41
N LEU A 169 -16.28 1.56 -0.05
CA LEU A 169 -14.97 1.27 0.50
C LEU A 169 -13.99 2.43 0.30
N ILE A 170 -13.96 3.02 -0.90
CA ILE A 170 -13.12 4.19 -1.20
C ILE A 170 -13.54 5.36 -0.29
N CYS A 171 -14.84 5.63 -0.14
CA CYS A 171 -15.35 6.68 0.75
C CYS A 171 -14.94 6.43 2.20
N ARG A 172 -15.10 5.20 2.72
CA ARG A 172 -14.68 4.85 4.08
C ARG A 172 -13.17 5.01 4.29
N GLY A 173 -12.37 4.56 3.33
CA GLY A 173 -10.92 4.72 3.38
C GLY A 173 -10.49 6.18 3.40
N ARG A 174 -11.16 7.02 2.60
CA ARG A 174 -10.98 8.47 2.61
C ARG A 174 -11.38 9.09 3.95
N GLU A 175 -12.53 8.72 4.50
CA GLU A 175 -13.02 9.19 5.81
C GLU A 175 -12.05 8.84 6.94
N LEU A 176 -11.40 7.67 6.88
CA LEU A 176 -10.34 7.32 7.83
C LEU A 176 -9.14 8.25 7.68
N LEU A 177 -8.65 8.44 6.46
CA LEU A 177 -7.49 9.30 6.21
C LEU A 177 -7.75 10.77 6.60
N SER A 178 -8.98 11.26 6.46
CA SER A 178 -9.35 12.63 6.84
C SER A 178 -9.45 12.87 8.34
N GLN A 179 -9.46 11.82 9.17
CA GLN A 179 -9.41 11.94 10.63
C GLN A 179 -8.00 12.22 11.17
N LEU A 180 -6.98 12.10 10.33
CA LEU A 180 -5.60 12.38 10.73
C LEU A 180 -5.39 13.90 10.83
N PRO A 181 -4.59 14.38 11.79
CA PRO A 181 -4.32 15.79 11.93
C PRO A 181 -3.68 16.31 10.65
N THR A 182 -4.33 17.30 10.03
CA THR A 182 -3.86 17.92 8.79
C THR A 182 -3.39 19.34 9.07
N SER A 183 -2.14 19.62 8.68
CA SER A 183 -1.59 20.96 8.54
C SER A 183 -1.50 21.28 7.05
N SER A 184 -1.73 22.53 6.66
CA SER A 184 -1.61 22.93 5.25
C SER A 184 -0.22 22.58 4.71
N GLY A 185 -0.18 21.87 3.57
CA GLY A 185 1.05 21.41 2.93
C GLY A 185 1.65 20.13 3.51
N ASP A 186 1.04 19.51 4.52
CA ASP A 186 1.52 18.23 5.05
C ASP A 186 1.24 17.05 4.11
N PHE A 187 1.81 15.89 4.46
CA PHE A 187 1.70 14.68 3.67
C PHE A 187 0.25 14.20 3.53
N ILE A 188 -0.51 14.23 4.63
CA ILE A 188 -1.89 13.75 4.65
C ILE A 188 -2.78 14.65 3.79
N SER A 189 -2.61 15.97 3.84
CA SER A 189 -3.31 16.93 2.99
C SER A 189 -3.06 16.65 1.51
N ARG A 190 -1.79 16.42 1.12
CA ARG A 190 -1.42 16.06 -0.26
C ARG A 190 -2.03 14.71 -0.70
N VAL A 191 -2.01 13.74 0.20
CA VAL A 191 -2.61 12.42 -0.02
C VAL A 191 -4.12 12.50 -0.24
N LEU A 192 -4.83 13.26 0.60
CA LEU A 192 -6.26 13.47 0.47
C LEU A 192 -6.61 14.18 -0.85
N MET A 193 -5.79 15.15 -1.27
CA MET A 193 -5.96 15.80 -2.58
C MET A 193 -5.81 14.82 -3.74
N VAL A 194 -4.84 13.89 -3.69
CA VAL A 194 -4.70 12.82 -4.70
C VAL A 194 -5.92 11.90 -4.71
N VAL A 195 -6.38 11.48 -3.53
CA VAL A 195 -7.58 10.64 -3.38
C VAL A 195 -8.81 11.33 -3.96
N ASP A 196 -8.99 12.62 -3.68
CA ASP A 196 -10.10 13.43 -4.18
C ASP A 196 -10.04 13.56 -5.70
N LEU A 197 -8.88 13.92 -6.25
CA LEU A 197 -8.72 14.06 -7.70
C LEU A 197 -8.95 12.73 -8.43
N LEU A 198 -8.44 11.62 -7.91
CA LEU A 198 -8.65 10.30 -8.49
C LEU A 198 -10.11 9.85 -8.39
N SER A 199 -10.78 10.20 -7.30
CA SER A 199 -12.21 9.93 -7.14
C SER A 199 -13.03 10.65 -8.22
N ASP A 200 -12.72 11.92 -8.49
CA ASP A 200 -13.36 12.70 -9.56
C ASP A 200 -13.06 12.17 -10.96
N VAL A 201 -11.79 11.80 -11.19
CA VAL A 201 -11.32 11.21 -12.45
C VAL A 201 -12.01 9.88 -12.74
N SER A 202 -12.21 9.05 -11.72
CA SER A 202 -12.80 7.70 -11.86
C SER A 202 -14.25 7.70 -12.37
N GLY A 203 -14.94 8.86 -12.34
CA GLY A 203 -16.29 9.02 -12.88
C GLY A 203 -16.34 9.24 -14.40
N ARG A 204 -15.20 9.43 -15.08
CA ARG A 204 -15.15 9.82 -16.50
C ARG A 204 -14.75 8.65 -17.41
N PRO A 205 -15.37 8.48 -18.60
CA PRO A 205 -14.95 7.47 -19.58
C PRO A 205 -13.58 7.83 -20.18
N ARG A 206 -12.67 6.85 -20.32
CA ARG A 206 -11.30 7.07 -20.84
C ARG A 206 -10.85 6.00 -21.83
N SER A 207 -9.81 6.34 -22.60
CA SER A 207 -9.13 5.41 -23.49
C SER A 207 -8.30 4.40 -22.69
N GLU A 208 -8.37 3.14 -23.11
CA GLU A 208 -7.90 1.99 -22.33
C GLU A 208 -6.36 1.89 -22.20
N ASN A 209 -5.62 2.46 -23.16
CA ASN A 209 -4.16 2.26 -23.29
C ASN A 209 -3.29 3.14 -22.35
N ASP A 210 -3.80 4.26 -21.85
CA ASP A 210 -3.02 5.16 -21.00
C ASP A 210 -2.95 4.65 -19.54
N LEU A 211 -3.97 3.91 -19.10
CA LEU A 211 -4.11 3.41 -17.73
C LEU A 211 -3.33 2.13 -17.43
N GLU A 212 -3.09 1.28 -18.44
CA GLU A 212 -2.22 0.12 -18.27
C GLU A 212 -0.77 0.54 -17.97
N LYS A 213 -0.29 1.64 -18.56
CA LYS A 213 1.07 2.16 -18.31
C LYS A 213 1.29 2.65 -16.88
N LEU A 214 0.24 3.14 -16.23
CA LEU A 214 0.29 3.66 -14.85
C LEU A 214 0.25 2.54 -13.81
N LEU A 215 -0.48 1.48 -14.17
CA LEU A 215 -0.50 0.23 -13.46
C LEU A 215 0.83 -0.54 -13.64
N VAL A 216 1.49 -0.42 -14.80
CA VAL A 216 2.88 -0.90 -15.03
C VAL A 216 3.84 -0.02 -14.26
N ILE A 217 3.86 -0.19 -12.94
CA ILE A 217 4.79 0.47 -12.03
C ILE A 217 6.18 -0.11 -12.29
N LYS A 218 6.94 0.52 -13.21
CA LYS A 218 8.39 0.37 -13.28
C LYS A 218 9.02 1.24 -12.19
N THR A 219 9.23 0.72 -10.99
CA THR A 219 10.23 1.28 -10.08
C THR A 219 10.74 0.22 -9.09
N ARG A 220 12.06 0.07 -9.08
CA ARG A 220 12.84 -0.53 -7.97
C ARG A 220 12.44 0.12 -6.64
N MET A 221 12.60 -0.64 -5.56
CA MET A 221 12.35 -0.26 -4.15
C MET A 221 10.85 -0.09 -3.81
N GLY A 222 10.21 -1.21 -3.46
CA GLY A 222 8.99 -1.21 -2.65
C GLY A 222 7.74 -0.58 -3.28
N ALA A 223 7.24 -1.16 -4.37
CA ALA A 223 5.82 -1.19 -4.78
C ALA A 223 4.90 -0.06 -4.22
N ASN A 224 5.21 1.19 -4.52
CA ASN A 224 4.51 2.33 -3.92
C ASN A 224 3.32 2.78 -4.77
N ILE A 225 2.16 2.17 -4.52
CA ILE A 225 0.92 2.49 -5.24
C ILE A 225 0.54 3.96 -5.07
N ALA A 226 0.72 4.53 -3.88
CA ALA A 226 0.39 5.93 -3.63
C ALA A 226 1.19 6.89 -4.53
N LEU A 227 2.46 6.58 -4.80
CA LEU A 227 3.29 7.35 -5.74
C LEU A 227 2.76 7.25 -7.17
N SER A 228 2.40 6.05 -7.61
CA SER A 228 1.82 5.85 -8.95
C SER A 228 0.47 6.54 -9.11
N ALA A 229 -0.35 6.51 -8.06
CA ALA A 229 -1.61 7.22 -7.96
C ALA A 229 -1.40 8.75 -8.02
N ALA A 230 -0.39 9.27 -7.32
CA ALA A 230 -0.01 10.68 -7.35
C ALA A 230 0.49 11.13 -8.73
N LYS A 231 1.37 10.34 -9.37
CA LYS A 231 1.85 10.62 -10.74
C LYS A 231 0.69 10.66 -11.72
N PHE A 232 -0.21 9.69 -11.65
CA PHE A 232 -1.42 9.65 -12.46
C PHE A 232 -2.30 10.88 -12.23
N ALA A 233 -2.58 11.21 -10.97
CA ALA A 233 -3.34 12.38 -10.58
C ALA A 233 -2.75 13.67 -11.20
N ARG A 234 -1.43 13.83 -11.15
CA ARG A 234 -0.72 14.97 -11.74
C ARG A 234 -0.87 15.05 -13.25
N GLU A 235 -0.61 13.96 -13.97
CA GLU A 235 -0.75 13.90 -15.43
C GLU A 235 -2.16 14.27 -15.87
N GLU A 236 -3.16 13.84 -15.11
CA GLU A 236 -4.55 14.12 -15.44
C GLU A 236 -4.99 15.54 -15.09
N SER A 237 -4.48 16.10 -13.99
CA SER A 237 -4.66 17.52 -13.69
C SER A 237 -4.10 18.39 -14.83
N MET A 238 -2.92 18.07 -15.36
CA MET A 238 -2.32 18.78 -16.49
C MET A 238 -3.17 18.67 -17.76
N ARG A 239 -3.65 17.47 -18.11
CA ARG A 239 -4.55 17.27 -19.27
C ARG A 239 -5.87 18.05 -19.13
N MET A 240 -6.42 18.16 -17.92
CA MET A 240 -7.62 18.95 -17.68
C MET A 240 -7.39 20.45 -17.84
N GLN A 241 -6.22 20.95 -17.45
CA GLN A 241 -5.84 22.36 -17.63
C GLN A 241 -5.59 22.71 -19.10
N GLU A 242 -5.04 21.79 -19.89
CA GLU A 242 -4.86 21.99 -21.34
C GLU A 242 -6.19 22.00 -22.11
N GLY A 243 -7.19 21.25 -21.66
CA GLY A 243 -8.52 21.18 -22.27
C GLY A 243 -9.49 22.29 -21.85
N ILE A 244 -9.25 22.93 -20.70
CA ILE A 244 -10.12 23.96 -20.13
C ILE A 244 -9.28 25.22 -19.91
N GLY A 245 -9.28 26.12 -20.89
CA GLY A 245 -8.55 27.39 -20.81
C GLY A 245 -8.81 28.11 -19.48
N ASN A 246 -7.74 28.31 -18.70
CA ASN A 246 -7.62 29.16 -17.51
C ASN A 246 -8.86 29.23 -16.59
N GLN A 247 -9.32 28.08 -16.07
CA GLN A 247 -10.12 28.09 -14.84
C GLN A 247 -9.39 27.37 -13.72
N THR A 248 -9.34 28.05 -12.58
CA THR A 248 -8.75 27.71 -11.28
C THR A 248 -9.14 26.32 -10.78
N LEU A 249 -8.51 25.28 -11.31
CA LEU A 249 -8.52 23.94 -10.75
C LEU A 249 -7.09 23.57 -10.38
N LEU A 250 -6.80 23.78 -9.09
CA LEU A 250 -5.59 23.40 -8.35
C LEU A 250 -4.29 24.09 -8.81
N ASN A 251 -3.65 24.80 -7.89
CA ASN A 251 -2.37 25.47 -8.16
C ASN A 251 -1.30 24.40 -8.49
N PRO A 252 -0.68 24.41 -9.68
CA PRO A 252 0.36 23.45 -10.05
C PRO A 252 1.55 23.44 -9.08
N SER A 253 1.76 24.53 -8.35
CA SER A 253 2.79 24.66 -7.32
C SER A 253 2.57 23.76 -6.10
N GLU A 254 1.32 23.42 -5.75
CA GLU A 254 1.01 22.52 -4.63
C GLU A 254 1.26 21.04 -5.00
N LEU A 255 1.08 20.68 -6.27
CA LEU A 255 1.50 19.38 -6.81
C LEU A 255 3.00 19.32 -7.14
N ALA A 256 3.65 20.44 -7.47
CA ALA A 256 5.09 20.49 -7.75
C ALA A 256 5.93 20.17 -6.52
N GLY A 257 5.44 20.49 -5.31
CA GLY A 257 6.06 20.08 -4.04
C GLY A 257 5.97 18.57 -3.75
N MET A 258 5.48 17.74 -4.66
CA MET A 258 5.50 16.27 -4.51
C MET A 258 6.86 15.63 -4.79
N GLU A 259 7.89 16.39 -5.20
CA GLU A 259 9.28 15.91 -5.23
C GLU A 259 9.79 15.56 -3.81
N ASP A 260 9.24 16.19 -2.76
CA ASP A 260 9.49 15.83 -1.36
C ASP A 260 8.85 14.50 -0.94
N LEU A 261 7.89 13.99 -1.73
CA LEU A 261 7.36 12.64 -1.53
C LEU A 261 8.48 11.62 -1.81
N ASP A 262 9.29 11.83 -2.84
CA ASP A 262 10.41 10.93 -3.17
C ASP A 262 11.44 10.88 -2.04
N MET A 263 11.78 12.00 -1.38
CA MET A 263 12.73 12.02 -0.25
C MET A 263 12.25 11.26 1.00
N LEU A 264 10.95 11.25 1.27
CA LEU A 264 10.38 10.59 2.46
C LEU A 264 9.97 9.13 2.18
N LEU A 265 9.85 8.78 0.90
CA LEU A 265 9.59 7.43 0.38
C LEU A 265 10.89 6.66 0.10
N ASP A 266 11.99 7.35 -0.18
CA ASP A 266 13.37 6.79 -0.21
C ASP A 266 13.84 6.33 1.18
N MET A 267 13.23 6.83 2.26
CA MET A 267 13.57 6.39 3.62
C MET A 267 13.13 4.95 3.94
N ASP A 268 12.26 4.34 3.13
CA ASP A 268 11.62 3.08 3.51
C ASP A 268 12.45 1.84 3.11
N TRP A 269 13.34 1.87 2.11
CA TRP A 269 14.02 0.64 1.63
C TRP A 269 15.41 0.84 1.01
N GLY A 270 16.12 1.92 1.35
CA GLY A 270 17.51 2.10 0.94
C GLY A 270 18.44 1.03 1.53
N LEU A 271 18.60 -0.07 0.81
CA LEU A 271 19.84 -0.86 0.86
C LEU A 271 20.79 -0.15 -0.12
N GLU A 272 21.87 0.41 0.40
CA GLU A 272 23.03 0.80 -0.42
C GLU A 272 23.48 -0.36 -1.32
#